data_AF-A0A417HLU5-F1
#
_entry.id   AF-A0A417HLU5-F1
#
_cell.length_a   1.000
_cell.length_b   1.000
_cell.length_c   1.000
_cell.angle_alpha   90.00
_cell.angle_beta   90.00
_cell.angle_gamma   90.00
#
_symmetry.space_group_name_H-M   'P 1'
#
loop_
_entity.id
_entity.type
_entity.pdbx_description
1 polymer ?
#
loop_
_entity_poly.entity_id
_entity_poly.type
_entity_poly.pdbx_seq_one_letter_code
_entity_poly.pdbx_strand_id
1 'polypeptide(L)'
;MSIKKRYMSLILVVTMLIFSISSFAVDNTVNDTEDEVSQVFKNFLEPFYEGNRTAYKAISKNNSADVTENFYQETIIFYQQQDWAKIHDLFEENLQGMSKTETTYSQTASCSGDIAKNQSKTFLHTLKGIGGSEGYETYGRDMAYTLTGTIYYNPNTGIVSSAVGPTVTEMSIQPGDTNNIWEQTSQIARVMSNGAYANFSSTIHVYFSYFIMVDFGNVIDSFTIYPG
;
A
#
# COMPACT_ATOMS: atom_id res chain seq x y z
N MET A 1 34.77 23.21 -57.55
CA MET A 1 33.45 23.22 -56.88
C MET A 1 33.46 24.32 -55.83
N SER A 2 32.73 25.41 -56.06
CA SER A 2 32.84 26.67 -55.31
C SER A 2 32.54 26.51 -53.81
N ILE A 3 33.36 27.15 -52.96
CA ILE A 3 33.24 27.23 -51.50
C ILE A 3 31.81 27.56 -51.04
N LYS A 4 31.06 28.34 -51.84
CA LYS A 4 29.65 28.68 -51.57
C LYS A 4 28.72 27.46 -51.51
N LYS A 5 28.97 26.41 -52.30
CA LYS A 5 28.15 25.18 -52.28
C LYS A 5 28.38 24.32 -51.03
N ARG A 6 29.59 24.38 -50.44
CA ARG A 6 29.92 23.64 -49.20
C ARG A 6 29.25 24.25 -47.98
N TYR A 7 29.18 25.57 -47.89
CA TYR A 7 28.46 26.26 -46.81
C TYR A 7 26.95 26.08 -46.90
N MET A 8 26.37 26.07 -48.10
CA MET A 8 24.92 25.87 -48.26
C MET A 8 24.48 24.45 -47.86
N SER A 9 25.32 23.44 -48.12
CA SER A 9 25.06 22.06 -47.66
C SER A 9 25.24 21.90 -46.15
N LEU A 10 26.20 22.61 -45.55
CA LEU A 10 26.42 22.59 -44.10
C LEU A 10 25.26 23.26 -43.34
N ILE A 11 24.76 24.39 -43.85
CA ILE A 11 23.61 25.09 -43.28
C ILE A 11 22.37 24.20 -43.31
N LEU A 12 22.16 23.46 -44.40
CA LEU A 12 21.00 22.58 -44.57
C LEU A 12 21.01 21.38 -43.60
N VAL A 13 22.21 20.83 -43.33
CA VAL A 13 22.41 19.77 -42.33
C VAL A 13 22.22 20.29 -40.91
N VAL A 14 22.70 21.50 -40.60
CA VAL A 14 22.50 22.12 -39.28
C VAL A 14 21.03 22.48 -39.05
N THR A 15 20.29 22.95 -40.05
CA THR A 15 18.84 23.19 -39.93
C THR A 15 18.05 21.90 -39.77
N MET A 16 18.44 20.80 -40.42
CA MET A 16 17.82 19.49 -40.18
C MET A 16 18.12 18.95 -38.79
N LEU A 17 19.32 19.17 -38.25
CA LEU A 17 19.63 18.81 -36.86
C LEU A 17 18.81 19.62 -35.86
N ILE A 18 18.64 20.93 -36.08
CA ILE A 18 17.82 21.80 -35.20
C ILE A 18 16.34 21.36 -35.23
N PHE A 19 15.80 20.97 -36.39
CA PHE A 19 14.44 20.41 -36.48
C PHE A 19 14.30 19.00 -35.91
N SER A 20 15.41 18.24 -35.78
CA SER A 20 15.42 16.91 -35.17
C SER A 20 15.59 16.95 -33.64
N ILE A 21 16.05 18.08 -33.09
CA ILE A 21 16.20 18.28 -31.64
C ILE A 21 14.97 18.98 -31.04
N SER A 22 14.11 19.59 -31.86
CA SER A 22 12.84 20.19 -31.42
C SER A 22 11.74 19.20 -31.04
N SER A 23 12.01 17.88 -31.03
CA SER A 23 11.14 16.88 -30.36
C SER A 23 11.62 16.51 -28.95
N PHE A 24 12.62 17.20 -28.39
CA PHE A 24 13.06 17.05 -27.00
C PHE A 24 13.15 18.39 -26.24
N ALA A 25 12.34 19.38 -26.64
CA ALA A 25 11.92 20.41 -25.70
C ALA A 25 10.59 19.95 -25.12
N VAL A 26 10.66 19.10 -24.07
CA VAL A 26 9.55 18.99 -23.13
C VAL A 26 9.36 20.38 -22.58
N ASP A 27 8.26 21.00 -22.99
CA ASP A 27 7.77 22.23 -22.40
C ASP A 27 7.50 21.90 -20.93
N ASN A 28 8.37 22.38 -20.03
CA ASN A 28 8.15 22.35 -18.58
C ASN A 28 7.09 23.39 -18.20
N THR A 29 5.99 23.44 -18.95
CA THR A 29 4.73 23.95 -18.45
C THR A 29 4.23 22.89 -17.49
N VAL A 30 4.44 23.17 -16.20
CA VAL A 30 3.87 22.44 -15.07
C VAL A 30 2.35 22.43 -15.27
N ASN A 31 1.86 21.39 -15.96
CA ASN A 31 0.52 20.91 -15.81
C ASN A 31 0.55 19.97 -14.61
N ASP A 32 0.35 20.55 -13.43
CA ASP A 32 -0.13 19.82 -12.26
C ASP A 32 -1.50 19.23 -12.60
N THR A 33 -1.55 18.01 -13.14
CA THR A 33 -2.69 17.06 -13.13
C THR A 33 -2.38 15.86 -14.03
N GLU A 34 -1.55 14.94 -13.56
CA GLU A 34 -1.66 13.52 -13.88
C GLU A 34 -1.11 12.75 -12.68
N ASP A 35 -2.00 12.01 -12.01
CA ASP A 35 -1.77 11.29 -10.76
C ASP A 35 -0.60 10.31 -10.90
N GLU A 36 0.59 10.72 -10.46
CA GLU A 36 1.67 9.76 -10.28
C GLU A 36 1.25 8.81 -9.15
N VAL A 37 0.92 7.56 -9.51
CA VAL A 37 0.60 6.50 -8.55
C VAL A 37 1.60 6.52 -7.40
N SER A 38 1.08 6.57 -6.18
CA SER A 38 1.89 6.88 -5.01
C SER A 38 3.01 5.86 -4.82
N GLN A 39 4.14 6.32 -4.27
CA GLN A 39 5.24 5.41 -3.98
C GLN A 39 4.89 4.43 -2.86
N VAL A 40 3.93 4.77 -1.98
CA VAL A 40 3.40 3.85 -0.97
C VAL A 40 2.76 2.64 -1.63
N PHE A 41 1.91 2.86 -2.64
CA PHE A 41 1.27 1.80 -3.41
C PHE A 41 2.29 0.93 -4.14
N LYS A 42 3.22 1.56 -4.89
CA LYS A 42 4.27 0.86 -5.64
C LYS A 42 5.14 0.00 -4.72
N ASN A 43 5.67 0.57 -3.63
CA ASN A 43 6.52 -0.15 -2.67
C ASN A 43 5.82 -1.35 -2.04
N PHE A 44 4.50 -1.26 -1.80
CA PHE A 44 3.75 -2.36 -1.22
C PHE A 44 3.52 -3.50 -2.23
N LEU A 45 3.17 -3.17 -3.48
CA LEU A 45 2.77 -4.15 -4.50
C LEU A 45 3.93 -4.70 -5.33
N GLU A 46 5.05 -4.01 -5.46
CA GLU A 46 6.18 -4.51 -6.25
C GLU A 46 6.63 -5.92 -5.82
N PRO A 47 6.82 -6.23 -4.50
CA PRO A 47 7.19 -7.58 -4.09
C PRO A 47 6.14 -8.65 -4.39
N PHE A 48 4.86 -8.27 -4.54
CA PHE A 48 3.79 -9.20 -4.92
C PHE A 48 4.01 -9.76 -6.33
N TYR A 49 4.51 -8.94 -7.25
CA TYR A 49 4.85 -9.37 -8.61
C TYR A 49 6.23 -10.02 -8.72
N GLU A 50 7.16 -9.73 -7.81
CA GLU A 50 8.52 -10.30 -7.78
C GLU A 50 8.62 -11.68 -7.10
N GLY A 51 7.50 -12.37 -6.91
CA GLY A 51 7.47 -13.75 -6.44
C GLY A 51 7.13 -13.93 -4.97
N ASN A 52 6.82 -12.87 -4.23
CA ASN A 52 6.35 -12.97 -2.84
C ASN A 52 4.82 -13.13 -2.74
N ARG A 53 4.16 -13.58 -3.81
CA ARG A 53 2.69 -13.63 -3.93
C ARG A 53 1.99 -14.36 -2.79
N THR A 54 2.57 -15.44 -2.28
CA THR A 54 1.96 -16.29 -1.24
C THR A 54 1.79 -15.58 0.10
N ALA A 55 2.53 -14.49 0.34
CA ALA A 55 2.39 -13.67 1.53
C ALA A 55 1.18 -12.70 1.45
N TYR A 56 0.61 -12.52 0.26
CA TYR A 56 -0.42 -11.50 0.03
C TYR A 56 -1.83 -12.07 0.03
N LYS A 57 -2.78 -11.20 0.39
CA LYS A 57 -4.22 -11.42 0.24
C LYS A 57 -4.91 -10.17 -0.27
N ALA A 58 -5.53 -10.25 -1.44
CA ALA A 58 -6.40 -9.22 -2.00
C ALA A 58 -7.87 -9.55 -1.68
N ILE A 59 -8.59 -8.58 -1.13
CA ILE A 59 -9.98 -8.78 -0.69
C ILE A 59 -10.94 -8.01 -1.61
N SER A 60 -11.89 -8.71 -2.21
CA SER A 60 -12.85 -8.10 -3.15
C SER A 60 -13.83 -7.16 -2.47
N LYS A 61 -14.13 -6.02 -3.12
CA LYS A 61 -15.20 -5.09 -2.69
C LYS A 61 -16.57 -5.75 -2.60
N ASN A 62 -16.89 -6.65 -3.53
CA ASN A 62 -18.26 -7.10 -3.74
C ASN A 62 -18.74 -8.13 -2.71
N ASN A 63 -17.85 -8.99 -2.23
CA ASN A 63 -18.20 -10.12 -1.38
C ASN A 63 -17.16 -10.47 -0.31
N SER A 64 -16.14 -9.63 -0.13
CA SER A 64 -15.03 -9.86 0.80
C SER A 64 -14.28 -11.18 0.57
N ALA A 65 -14.34 -11.73 -0.65
CA ALA A 65 -13.62 -12.96 -1.00
C ALA A 65 -12.13 -12.69 -1.27
N ASP A 66 -11.32 -13.72 -1.03
CA ASP A 66 -9.91 -13.75 -1.44
C ASP A 66 -9.84 -13.89 -2.97
N VAL A 67 -9.39 -12.84 -3.64
CA VAL A 67 -9.27 -12.75 -5.11
C VAL A 67 -7.83 -12.56 -5.56
N THR A 68 -6.87 -12.92 -4.72
CA THR A 68 -5.43 -12.67 -4.91
C THR A 68 -4.90 -13.20 -6.24
N GLU A 69 -5.25 -14.43 -6.60
CA GLU A 69 -4.77 -15.03 -7.84
C GLU A 69 -5.42 -14.36 -9.07
N ASN A 70 -6.73 -14.07 -9.02
CA ASN A 70 -7.41 -13.38 -10.11
C ASN A 70 -6.81 -11.99 -10.35
N PHE A 71 -6.62 -11.21 -9.29
CA PHE A 71 -6.00 -9.90 -9.37
C PHE A 71 -4.59 -9.98 -9.95
N TYR A 72 -3.78 -10.96 -9.53
CA TYR A 72 -2.44 -11.18 -10.11
C TYR A 72 -2.50 -11.45 -11.62
N GLN A 73 -3.35 -12.38 -12.05
CA GLN A 73 -3.45 -12.77 -13.47
C GLN A 73 -3.92 -11.61 -14.35
N GLU A 74 -4.82 -10.77 -13.85
CA GLU A 74 -5.29 -9.59 -14.55
C GLU A 74 -4.24 -8.48 -14.63
N THR A 75 -3.40 -8.33 -13.60
CA THR A 75 -2.50 -7.17 -13.45
C THR A 75 -1.04 -7.41 -13.84
N ILE A 76 -0.58 -8.67 -13.91
CA ILE A 76 0.84 -8.98 -14.17
C ILE A 76 1.34 -8.43 -15.52
N ILE A 77 0.47 -8.37 -16.54
CA ILE A 77 0.84 -7.82 -17.85
C ILE A 77 1.08 -6.31 -17.76
N PHE A 78 0.26 -5.59 -16.99
CA PHE A 78 0.44 -4.15 -16.75
C PHE A 78 1.71 -3.90 -15.93
N TYR A 79 2.02 -4.76 -14.96
CA TYR A 79 3.29 -4.68 -14.23
C TYR A 79 4.50 -4.83 -15.14
N GLN A 80 4.48 -5.81 -16.06
CA GLN A 80 5.55 -5.99 -17.05
C GLN A 80 5.72 -4.79 -17.99
N GLN A 81 4.63 -4.04 -18.23
CA GLN A 81 4.62 -2.82 -19.03
C GLN A 81 4.95 -1.56 -18.20
N GLN A 82 5.16 -1.69 -16.89
CA GLN A 82 5.32 -0.57 -15.94
C GLN A 82 4.10 0.37 -15.90
N ASP A 83 2.93 -0.14 -16.25
CA ASP A 83 1.66 0.59 -16.22
C ASP A 83 1.03 0.52 -14.82
N TRP A 84 1.64 1.24 -13.89
CA TRP A 84 1.18 1.32 -12.50
C TRP A 84 -0.18 1.99 -12.36
N ALA A 85 -0.51 2.93 -13.25
CA ALA A 85 -1.80 3.60 -13.27
C ALA A 85 -2.91 2.58 -13.49
N LYS A 86 -2.76 1.68 -14.48
CA LYS A 86 -3.77 0.66 -14.73
C LYS A 86 -3.93 -0.35 -13.60
N ILE A 87 -2.83 -0.69 -12.92
CA ILE A 87 -2.86 -1.56 -11.72
C ILE A 87 -3.63 -0.85 -10.59
N HIS A 88 -3.38 0.44 -10.39
CA HIS A 88 -4.05 1.25 -9.36
C HIS A 88 -5.56 1.38 -9.65
N ASP A 89 -5.95 1.66 -10.89
CA ASP A 89 -7.36 1.66 -11.31
C ASP A 89 -8.05 0.34 -10.98
N LEU A 90 -7.44 -0.79 -11.37
CA LEU A 90 -8.00 -2.12 -11.11
C LEU A 90 -8.07 -2.43 -9.61
N PHE A 91 -7.10 -1.95 -8.82
CA PHE A 91 -7.12 -2.06 -7.37
C PHE A 91 -8.30 -1.29 -6.79
N GLU A 92 -8.46 -0.02 -7.16
CA GLU A 92 -9.55 0.84 -6.71
C GLU A 92 -10.92 0.32 -7.15
N GLU A 93 -11.06 -0.19 -8.36
CA GLU A 93 -12.33 -0.68 -8.87
C GLU A 93 -12.79 -1.95 -8.14
N ASN A 94 -11.85 -2.86 -7.84
CA ASN A 94 -12.18 -4.24 -7.48
C ASN A 94 -11.90 -4.62 -6.01
N LEU A 95 -10.97 -3.94 -5.32
CA LEU A 95 -10.45 -4.38 -4.02
C LEU A 95 -10.79 -3.43 -2.88
N GLN A 96 -11.21 -3.98 -1.73
CA GLN A 96 -11.35 -3.21 -0.48
C GLN A 96 -9.97 -2.79 0.07
N GLY A 97 -8.98 -3.60 -0.25
CA GLY A 97 -7.61 -3.45 0.16
C GLY A 97 -6.84 -4.74 -0.11
N MET A 98 -5.55 -4.69 0.15
CA MET A 98 -4.68 -5.83 0.07
C MET A 98 -3.81 -5.90 1.31
N SER A 99 -3.43 -7.10 1.70
CA SER A 99 -2.60 -7.29 2.88
C SER A 99 -1.43 -8.22 2.59
N LYS A 100 -0.32 -7.99 3.27
CA LYS A 100 0.90 -8.80 3.25
C LYS A 100 1.13 -9.33 4.66
N THR A 101 1.27 -10.64 4.79
CA THR A 101 1.51 -11.30 6.08
C THR A 101 2.97 -11.69 6.22
N GLU A 102 3.58 -11.30 7.33
CA GLU A 102 4.93 -11.71 7.72
C GLU A 102 4.85 -12.39 9.09
N THR A 103 5.32 -13.63 9.17
CA THR A 103 5.32 -14.39 10.43
C THR A 103 6.74 -14.54 10.92
N THR A 104 6.98 -14.14 12.16
CA THR A 104 8.27 -14.32 12.82
C THR A 104 8.06 -15.12 14.10
N TYR A 105 8.71 -16.27 14.20
CA TYR A 105 8.72 -17.04 15.43
C TYR A 105 9.77 -16.45 16.35
N SER A 106 9.36 -15.97 17.53
CA SER A 106 10.28 -15.48 18.55
C SER A 106 10.34 -16.47 19.71
N GLN A 107 11.48 -16.49 20.39
CA GLN A 107 11.87 -17.50 21.37
C GLN A 107 10.87 -17.68 22.54
N THR A 108 11.05 -18.80 23.24
CA THR A 108 10.32 -19.29 24.43
C THR A 108 10.07 -18.21 25.49
N ALA A 109 8.82 -18.13 25.98
CA ALA A 109 8.51 -17.31 27.15
C ALA A 109 9.22 -17.89 28.37
N SER A 110 9.99 -17.05 29.06
CA SER A 110 11.02 -17.47 30.04
C SER A 110 10.47 -18.12 31.32
N CYS A 111 9.14 -18.19 31.51
CA CYS A 111 8.54 -18.55 32.80
C CYS A 111 7.32 -19.48 32.78
N SER A 112 6.86 -20.00 31.63
CA SER A 112 5.68 -20.90 31.58
C SER A 112 5.82 -22.15 30.72
N GLY A 113 6.89 -22.25 29.92
CA GLY A 113 6.99 -23.27 28.86
C GLY A 113 6.15 -22.96 27.61
N ASP A 114 5.44 -21.82 27.59
CA ASP A 114 4.76 -21.33 26.39
C ASP A 114 5.75 -20.76 25.38
N ILE A 115 5.39 -20.85 24.10
CA ILE A 115 6.11 -20.25 22.98
C ILE A 115 5.40 -18.95 22.58
N ALA A 116 6.18 -17.93 22.23
CA ALA A 116 5.67 -16.70 21.63
C ALA A 116 5.63 -16.83 20.10
N LYS A 117 4.51 -16.46 19.49
CA LYS A 117 4.43 -16.31 18.03
C LYS A 117 4.01 -14.89 17.70
N ASN A 118 4.88 -14.21 16.96
CA ASN A 118 4.64 -12.87 16.46
C ASN A 118 4.19 -12.96 15.00
N GLN A 119 3.18 -12.19 14.67
CA GLN A 119 2.74 -12.03 13.29
C GLN A 119 2.48 -10.55 13.04
N SER A 120 3.08 -10.07 11.96
CA SER A 120 2.85 -8.75 11.41
C SER A 120 2.02 -8.90 10.14
N LYS A 121 1.05 -8.02 9.98
CA LYS A 121 0.27 -7.93 8.76
C LYS A 121 0.18 -6.48 8.32
N THR A 122 0.72 -6.20 7.15
CA THR A 122 0.68 -4.89 6.52
C THR A 122 -0.55 -4.82 5.63
N PHE A 123 -1.32 -3.76 5.73
CA PHE A 123 -2.53 -3.51 4.96
C PHE A 123 -2.31 -2.31 4.06
N LEU A 124 -2.79 -2.39 2.83
CA LEU A 124 -2.79 -1.32 1.83
C LEU A 124 -4.25 -0.97 1.50
N HIS A 125 -4.57 0.31 1.57
CA HIS A 125 -5.86 0.87 1.18
C HIS A 125 -5.66 2.12 0.33
N THR A 126 -6.64 2.38 -0.53
CA THR A 126 -6.81 3.69 -1.17
C THR A 126 -8.01 4.38 -0.54
N LEU A 127 -7.73 5.46 0.18
CA LEU A 127 -8.67 6.25 0.96
C LEU A 127 -9.30 7.32 0.08
N LYS A 128 -10.60 7.57 0.28
CA LYS A 128 -11.32 8.68 -0.36
C LYS A 128 -11.93 9.56 0.73
N GLY A 129 -11.48 10.80 0.78
CA GLY A 129 -11.95 11.81 1.75
C GLY A 129 -12.56 13.00 1.03
N ILE A 130 -13.40 13.74 1.74
CA ILE A 130 -14.00 14.98 1.24
C ILE A 130 -13.35 16.16 1.95
N GLY A 131 -12.88 17.14 1.17
CA GLY A 131 -12.27 18.38 1.62
C GLY A 131 -12.81 19.60 0.85
N GLY A 132 -12.33 20.78 1.22
CA GLY A 132 -12.80 22.08 0.69
C GLY A 132 -13.47 22.94 1.77
N SER A 133 -13.41 24.27 1.61
CA SER A 133 -14.22 25.20 2.43
C SER A 133 -15.73 24.94 2.31
N GLU A 134 -16.14 24.26 1.24
CA GLU A 134 -17.53 23.88 0.96
C GLU A 134 -17.75 22.36 0.84
N GLY A 135 -16.71 21.54 1.04
CA GLY A 135 -16.82 20.07 1.04
C GLY A 135 -17.16 19.42 -0.30
N TYR A 136 -16.68 19.96 -1.41
CA TYR A 136 -16.96 19.44 -2.76
C TYR A 136 -15.78 18.71 -3.42
N GLU A 137 -14.57 18.82 -2.85
CA GLU A 137 -13.38 18.23 -3.45
C GLU A 137 -13.14 16.84 -2.85
N THR A 138 -13.00 15.85 -3.73
CA THR A 138 -12.66 14.48 -3.32
C THR A 138 -11.15 14.31 -3.40
N TYR A 139 -10.56 13.79 -2.33
CA TYR A 139 -9.13 13.54 -2.22
C TYR A 139 -8.90 12.03 -2.16
N GLY A 140 -8.02 11.54 -3.03
CA GLY A 140 -7.49 10.16 -2.98
C GLY A 140 -6.15 10.13 -2.26
N ARG A 141 -5.94 9.13 -1.40
CA ARG A 141 -4.64 8.86 -0.76
C ARG A 141 -4.43 7.37 -0.58
N ASP A 142 -3.25 6.87 -0.94
CA ASP A 142 -2.86 5.52 -0.57
C ASP A 142 -2.22 5.52 0.83
N MET A 143 -2.59 4.51 1.60
CA MET A 143 -2.10 4.28 2.95
C MET A 143 -1.71 2.83 3.11
N ALA A 144 -0.48 2.62 3.61
CA ALA A 144 -0.03 1.32 4.07
C ALA A 144 0.27 1.38 5.57
N TYR A 145 -0.18 0.38 6.33
CA TYR A 145 0.15 0.29 7.76
C TYR A 145 0.26 -1.14 8.25
N THR A 146 1.07 -1.37 9.29
CA THR A 146 1.34 -2.70 9.84
C THR A 146 0.71 -2.87 11.21
N LEU A 147 -0.10 -3.94 11.35
CA LEU A 147 -0.55 -4.44 12.64
C LEU A 147 0.35 -5.60 13.08
N THR A 148 0.92 -5.49 14.28
CA THR A 148 1.72 -6.55 14.89
C THR A 148 1.03 -7.08 16.13
N GLY A 149 0.88 -8.40 16.21
CA GLY A 149 0.28 -9.10 17.35
C GLY A 149 1.15 -10.26 17.81
N THR A 150 1.06 -10.56 19.09
CA THR A 150 1.78 -11.68 19.72
C THR A 150 0.78 -12.59 20.42
N ILE A 151 0.89 -13.90 20.18
CA ILE A 151 0.28 -14.91 21.04
C ILE A 151 1.32 -15.60 21.89
N TYR A 152 0.93 -16.03 23.08
CA TYR A 152 1.63 -17.00 23.89
C TYR A 152 0.79 -18.27 23.94
N TYR A 153 1.40 -19.42 23.66
CA TYR A 153 0.67 -20.68 23.60
C TYR A 153 1.50 -21.84 24.11
N ASN A 154 0.82 -22.85 24.64
CA ASN A 154 1.46 -24.09 25.05
C ASN A 154 1.78 -24.94 23.80
N PRO A 155 3.06 -25.24 23.52
CA PRO A 155 3.45 -25.96 22.32
C PRO A 155 3.00 -27.43 22.29
N ASN A 156 2.69 -28.03 23.44
CA ASN A 156 2.25 -29.42 23.52
C ASN A 156 0.74 -29.56 23.27
N THR A 157 -0.06 -28.55 23.65
CA THR A 157 -1.52 -28.60 23.51
C THR A 157 -2.06 -27.72 22.39
N GLY A 158 -1.26 -26.77 21.88
CA GLY A 158 -1.72 -25.78 20.90
C GLY A 158 -2.73 -24.78 21.49
N ILE A 159 -2.81 -24.64 22.82
CA ILE A 159 -3.73 -23.71 23.47
C ILE A 159 -3.05 -22.37 23.68
N VAL A 160 -3.65 -21.31 23.14
CA VAL A 160 -3.29 -19.92 23.39
C VAL A 160 -3.64 -19.55 24.83
N SER A 161 -2.64 -19.19 25.62
CA SER A 161 -2.79 -18.76 27.01
C SER A 161 -3.06 -17.26 27.12
N SER A 162 -2.48 -16.46 26.22
CA SER A 162 -2.68 -15.02 26.17
C SER A 162 -2.32 -14.41 24.81
N ALA A 163 -2.76 -13.18 24.58
CA ALA A 163 -2.47 -12.40 23.39
C ALA A 163 -2.18 -10.94 23.75
N VAL A 164 -1.26 -10.30 23.02
CA VAL A 164 -0.81 -8.91 23.24
C VAL A 164 -0.83 -8.15 21.91
N GLY A 165 -1.32 -6.91 21.93
CA GLY A 165 -1.47 -6.05 20.75
C GLY A 165 -2.95 -5.90 20.30
N PRO A 166 -3.22 -5.69 19.00
CA PRO A 166 -2.24 -5.35 17.97
C PRO A 166 -1.69 -3.94 18.17
N THR A 167 -0.41 -3.74 17.87
CA THR A 167 0.19 -2.40 17.78
C THR A 167 0.31 -1.99 16.31
N VAL A 168 0.06 -0.71 16.01
CA VAL A 168 0.41 -0.12 14.72
C VAL A 168 1.89 0.28 14.77
N THR A 169 2.73 -0.33 13.94
CA THR A 169 4.20 -0.20 14.02
C THR A 169 4.80 0.61 12.88
N GLU A 170 4.19 0.55 11.70
CA GLU A 170 4.60 1.32 10.53
C GLU A 170 3.34 1.89 9.90
N MET A 171 3.36 3.18 9.55
CA MET A 171 2.31 3.83 8.76
C MET A 171 2.97 4.73 7.73
N SER A 172 2.68 4.48 6.47
CA SER A 172 3.11 5.28 5.34
C SER A 172 1.90 5.78 4.60
N ILE A 173 1.84 7.09 4.43
CA ILE A 173 0.83 7.81 3.65
C ILE A 173 1.60 8.61 2.61
N GLN A 174 1.09 8.67 1.38
CA GLN A 174 1.69 9.31 0.21
C GLN A 174 2.56 10.55 0.56
N PRO A 175 3.80 10.66 0.02
CA PRO A 175 4.74 11.73 0.39
C PRO A 175 4.25 13.11 -0.05
N GLY A 176 4.41 14.12 0.83
CA GLY A 176 4.05 15.52 0.58
C GLY A 176 3.39 16.19 1.78
N ASP A 177 2.74 15.41 2.64
CA ASP A 177 1.95 15.91 3.77
C ASP A 177 2.75 15.76 5.09
N THR A 178 3.29 16.87 5.58
CA THR A 178 4.05 16.94 6.85
C THR A 178 3.15 16.95 8.10
N ASN A 179 1.82 16.99 7.91
CA ASN A 179 0.81 17.04 8.96
C ASN A 179 -0.12 15.82 8.89
N ASN A 180 0.45 14.61 8.97
CA ASN A 180 -0.36 13.41 9.10
C ASN A 180 -0.93 13.33 10.52
N ILE A 181 -2.26 13.45 10.66
CA ILE A 181 -2.93 13.25 11.94
C ILE A 181 -3.87 12.05 11.79
N TRP A 182 -3.37 10.89 12.18
CA TRP A 182 -4.21 9.73 12.39
C TRP A 182 -4.42 9.55 13.89
N GLU A 183 -5.59 9.06 14.25
CA GLU A 183 -5.89 8.66 15.62
C GLU A 183 -6.19 7.17 15.65
N GLN A 184 -5.44 6.44 16.47
CA GLN A 184 -5.80 5.07 16.76
C GLN A 184 -6.94 5.06 17.78
N THR A 185 -8.14 4.74 17.32
CA THR A 185 -9.34 4.83 18.15
C THR A 185 -9.63 3.53 18.89
N SER A 186 -9.15 2.38 18.39
CA SER A 186 -9.23 1.11 19.14
C SER A 186 -8.17 0.08 18.75
N GLN A 187 -7.82 -0.77 19.72
CA GLN A 187 -7.00 -1.98 19.55
C GLN A 187 -7.65 -3.11 20.35
N ILE A 188 -7.83 -4.27 19.74
CA ILE A 188 -8.39 -5.44 20.40
C ILE A 188 -7.50 -6.65 20.11
N ALA A 189 -6.97 -7.27 21.17
CA ALA A 189 -6.47 -8.64 21.15
C ALA A 189 -7.42 -9.53 21.97
N ARG A 190 -7.91 -10.61 21.36
CA ARG A 190 -8.84 -11.52 22.00
C ARG A 190 -8.46 -12.97 21.74
N VAL A 191 -8.12 -13.69 22.81
CA VAL A 191 -8.04 -15.16 22.78
C VAL A 191 -9.46 -15.72 22.70
N MET A 192 -9.66 -16.68 21.81
CA MET A 192 -10.96 -17.33 21.67
C MET A 192 -11.26 -18.25 22.86
N SER A 193 -12.54 -18.46 23.15
CA SER A 193 -12.99 -19.25 24.30
C SER A 193 -12.47 -20.70 24.31
N ASN A 194 -12.17 -21.26 23.13
CA ASN A 194 -11.58 -22.59 22.97
C ASN A 194 -10.04 -22.59 23.01
N GLY A 195 -9.40 -21.42 23.13
CA GLY A 195 -7.96 -21.26 23.13
C GLY A 195 -7.27 -21.60 21.81
N ALA A 196 -8.01 -21.83 20.71
CA ALA A 196 -7.42 -22.32 19.46
C ALA A 196 -6.64 -21.23 18.68
N TYR A 197 -6.98 -19.96 18.89
CA TYR A 197 -6.36 -18.82 18.22
C TYR A 197 -6.66 -17.52 18.98
N ALA A 198 -5.99 -16.45 18.56
CA ALA A 198 -6.35 -15.10 18.95
C ALA A 198 -6.65 -14.22 17.74
N ASN A 199 -7.63 -13.34 17.90
CA ASN A 199 -7.98 -12.31 16.94
C ASN A 199 -7.38 -10.98 17.36
N PHE A 200 -6.90 -10.25 16.38
CA PHE A 200 -6.32 -8.93 16.51
C PHE A 200 -7.07 -7.99 15.57
N SER A 201 -7.54 -6.85 16.07
CA SER A 201 -8.15 -5.82 15.23
C SER A 201 -7.77 -4.43 15.68
N SER A 202 -7.72 -3.50 14.73
CA SER A 202 -7.51 -2.08 14.98
C SER A 202 -8.54 -1.26 14.24
N THR A 203 -8.93 -0.13 14.82
CA THR A 203 -9.62 0.95 14.11
C THR A 203 -8.72 2.17 14.11
N ILE A 204 -8.48 2.71 12.92
CA ILE A 204 -7.66 3.90 12.70
C ILE A 204 -8.56 4.92 12.03
N HIS A 205 -8.71 6.09 12.66
CA HIS A 205 -9.37 7.23 12.06
C HIS A 205 -8.32 8.09 11.36
N VAL A 206 -8.53 8.41 10.08
CA VAL A 206 -7.53 9.09 9.26
C VAL A 206 -8.07 10.43 8.80
N TYR A 207 -7.35 11.51 9.14
CA TYR A 207 -7.67 12.86 8.70
C TYR A 207 -6.40 13.66 8.40
N PHE A 208 -6.50 14.66 7.55
CA PHE A 208 -5.41 15.60 7.31
C PHE A 208 -5.84 17.02 7.64
N SER A 209 -4.94 17.76 8.26
CA SER A 209 -5.08 19.20 8.48
C SER A 209 -3.88 19.89 7.86
N TYR A 210 -4.07 20.35 6.63
CA TYR A 210 -3.11 21.23 5.96
C TYR A 210 -3.73 22.63 5.82
N PHE A 211 -4.30 22.96 4.66
CA PHE A 211 -5.09 24.19 4.46
C PHE A 211 -6.60 23.96 4.63
N ILE A 212 -7.05 22.73 4.47
CA ILE A 212 -8.43 22.29 4.67
C ILE A 212 -8.40 20.97 5.44
N MET A 213 -9.40 20.75 6.30
CA MET A 213 -9.59 19.47 6.95
C MET A 213 -10.19 18.48 5.95
N VAL A 214 -9.53 17.34 5.76
CA VAL A 214 -10.04 16.23 4.96
C VAL A 214 -10.17 15.02 5.88
N ASP A 215 -11.39 14.51 6.00
CA ASP A 215 -11.69 13.31 6.78
C ASP A 215 -11.88 12.12 5.81
N PHE A 216 -11.09 11.07 6.02
CA PHE A 216 -11.14 9.82 5.25
C PHE A 216 -11.90 8.72 5.98
N GLY A 217 -12.37 8.99 7.20
CA GLY A 217 -13.14 8.07 8.03
C GLY A 217 -12.28 7.03 8.72
N ASN A 218 -12.91 5.88 8.97
CA ASN A 218 -12.31 4.78 9.72
C ASN A 218 -11.82 3.67 8.77
N VAL A 219 -10.58 3.24 8.98
CA VAL A 219 -10.04 2.00 8.45
C VAL A 219 -10.07 0.95 9.56
N ILE A 220 -10.65 -0.20 9.27
CA ILE A 220 -10.84 -1.29 10.23
C ILE A 220 -10.28 -2.56 9.62
N ASP A 221 -9.21 -3.08 10.23
CA ASP A 221 -8.62 -4.34 9.80
C ASP A 221 -8.40 -5.29 10.96
N SER A 222 -8.34 -6.56 10.60
CA SER A 222 -8.13 -7.64 11.55
C SER A 222 -7.32 -8.79 10.96
N PHE A 223 -6.75 -9.57 11.86
CA PHE A 223 -6.11 -10.84 11.52
C PHE A 223 -6.16 -11.81 12.69
N THR A 224 -5.91 -13.07 12.36
CA THR A 224 -5.94 -14.18 13.31
C THR A 224 -4.56 -14.81 13.35
N ILE A 225 -4.06 -15.10 14.56
CA ILE A 225 -2.85 -15.89 14.76
C ILE A 225 -3.24 -17.24 15.35
N TYR A 226 -2.81 -18.30 14.67
CA TYR A 226 -2.89 -19.67 15.14
C TYR A 226 -1.54 -20.11 15.71
N PRO A 227 -1.49 -20.88 16.81
CA PRO A 227 -0.29 -21.53 17.35
C PRO A 227 0.58 -22.23 16.31
N GLY A 228 -0.02 -23.07 15.46
CA GLY A 228 0.63 -23.88 14.44
C GLY A 228 -0.28 -25.01 14.01
#